data_AF-X0YPB9-F1
#
_entry.id   AF-X0YPB9-F1
#
_cell.length_a   1.000
_cell.length_b   1.000
_cell.length_c   1.000
_cell.angle_alpha   90.00
_cell.angle_beta   90.00
_cell.angle_gamma   90.00
#
_symmetry.space_group_name_H-M   'P 1'
#
loop_
_entity.id
_entity.type
_entity.pdbx_description
1 polymer ?
#
loop_
_entity_poly.entity_id
_entity_poly.type
_entity_poly.pdbx_seq_one_letter_code
_entity_poly.pdbx_strand_id
1 'polypeptide(L)'
;MVLAFILSGALVGLGGAIEVLGVHHRIFTDGSVSGFTGSAGFNGIVAALFGQLHPIGTIPASLLLGALLTGANKMQRVVQVPSALIGALNGLIVLFVVGSEYLRRSQTRRMERTAKVKNISKNKNKMESK
;
A
#
# COMPACT_ATOMS: atom_id res chain seq x y z
N MET A 1 -7.31 -9.26 21.83
CA MET A 1 -5.91 -8.96 21.43
C MET A 1 -5.14 -10.22 21.08
N VAL A 2 -4.92 -11.14 22.02
CA VAL A 2 -4.20 -12.40 21.77
C VAL A 2 -4.82 -13.24 20.63
N LEU A 3 -6.15 -13.41 20.61
CA LEU A 3 -6.84 -14.15 19.55
C LEU A 3 -6.60 -13.55 18.15
N ALA A 4 -6.55 -12.22 18.04
CA ALA A 4 -6.32 -11.53 16.76
C ALA A 4 -4.88 -11.73 16.27
N PHE A 5 -3.89 -11.71 17.17
CA PHE A 5 -2.50 -12.01 16.83
C PHE A 5 -2.33 -13.46 16.38
N ILE A 6 -2.98 -14.40 17.07
CA ILE A 6 -2.94 -15.83 16.69
C ILE A 6 -3.59 -16.04 15.32
N LEU A 7 -4.79 -15.48 15.08
CA LEU A 7 -5.47 -15.60 13.79
C LEU A 7 -4.65 -14.98 12.66
N SER A 8 -4.13 -13.76 12.85
CA SER A 8 -3.34 -13.07 11.83
C SER A 8 -2.04 -13.82 11.52
N GLY A 9 -1.33 -14.30 12.55
CA GLY A 9 -0.12 -15.10 12.38
C GLY A 9 -0.40 -16.42 11.66
N ALA A 10 -1.49 -17.11 11.99
CA ALA A 10 -1.89 -18.35 11.32
C ALA A 10 -2.24 -18.11 9.83
N LEU A 11 -2.97 -17.04 9.52
CA LEU A 11 -3.35 -16.67 8.14
C LEU A 11 -2.14 -16.28 7.29
N VAL A 12 -1.23 -15.46 7.82
CA VAL A 12 0.02 -15.07 7.12
C VAL A 12 0.94 -16.28 6.94
N GLY A 13 1.07 -17.13 7.96
CA GLY A 13 1.86 -18.36 7.88
C GLY A 13 1.34 -19.33 6.82
N LEU A 14 0.02 -19.52 6.73
CA LEU A 14 -0.61 -20.32 5.68
C LEU A 14 -0.37 -19.75 4.29
N GLY A 15 -0.54 -18.43 4.10
CA GLY A 15 -0.27 -17.77 2.82
C GLY A 15 1.18 -17.96 2.37
N GLY A 16 2.14 -17.77 3.28
CA GLY A 16 3.55 -18.02 2.99
C GLY A 16 3.86 -19.48 2.68
N ALA A 17 3.26 -20.42 3.42
CA ALA A 17 3.45 -21.85 3.16
C ALA A 17 2.93 -22.25 1.76
N ILE A 18 1.75 -21.76 1.37
CA ILE A 18 1.15 -22.04 0.06
C ILE A 18 2.01 -21.50 -1.09
N GLU A 19 2.52 -20.27 -0.97
CA GLU A 19 3.40 -19.66 -1.98
C GLU A 19 4.64 -20.54 -2.26
N VAL A 20 5.21 -21.12 -1.21
CA VAL A 20 6.51 -21.80 -1.24
C VAL A 20 6.38 -23.25 -1.69
N LEU A 21 5.41 -23.96 -1.12
CA LEU A 21 5.11 -25.34 -1.46
C LEU A 21 4.45 -25.43 -2.85
N GLY A 22 3.72 -24.39 -3.28
CA GLY A 22 2.94 -24.38 -4.51
C GLY A 22 3.63 -23.77 -5.73
N VAL A 23 4.29 -22.62 -5.61
CA VAL A 23 4.77 -21.87 -6.79
C VAL A 23 6.25 -22.10 -7.05
N HIS A 24 7.09 -22.03 -6.01
CA HIS A 24 8.53 -22.01 -6.19
C HIS A 24 9.20 -23.39 -6.10
N HIS A 25 8.57 -24.41 -5.46
CA HIS A 25 9.05 -25.80 -5.28
C HIS A 25 10.51 -25.98 -4.78
N ARG A 26 11.25 -24.88 -4.58
CA ARG A 26 12.62 -24.74 -4.11
C ARG A 26 12.72 -23.42 -3.36
N ILE A 27 13.30 -23.46 -2.16
CA ILE A 27 13.51 -22.27 -1.35
C ILE A 27 14.74 -21.53 -1.90
N PHE A 28 14.52 -20.56 -2.78
CA PHE A 28 15.55 -19.60 -3.15
C PHE A 28 15.65 -18.56 -2.02
N THR A 29 16.55 -18.82 -1.06
CA THR A 29 16.86 -17.92 0.08
C THR A 29 18.08 -17.05 -0.24
N ASP A 30 18.09 -16.38 -1.38
CA ASP A 30 19.18 -15.46 -1.76
C ASP A 30 18.82 -13.99 -1.47
N GLY A 31 17.59 -13.71 -1.00
CA GLY A 31 17.12 -12.34 -0.79
C GLY A 31 16.97 -11.53 -2.07
N SER A 32 17.07 -12.16 -3.25
CA SER A 32 16.92 -11.48 -4.53
C SER A 32 15.45 -11.25 -4.88
N VAL A 33 15.21 -10.45 -5.93
CA VAL A 33 13.88 -10.23 -6.53
C VAL A 33 13.15 -11.51 -6.96
N SER A 34 13.85 -12.64 -6.99
CA SER A 34 13.36 -14.00 -7.30
C SER A 34 13.23 -14.92 -6.07
N GLY A 35 13.53 -14.43 -4.87
CA GLY A 35 13.44 -15.19 -3.63
C GLY A 35 12.00 -15.41 -3.15
N PHE A 36 11.86 -16.19 -2.07
CA PHE A 36 10.64 -16.71 -1.40
C PHE A 36 9.35 -15.84 -1.39
N THR A 37 9.45 -14.51 -1.54
CA THR A 37 8.27 -13.62 -1.57
C THR A 37 8.16 -12.74 -2.80
N GLY A 38 9.12 -12.75 -3.74
CA GLY A 38 9.03 -11.97 -4.99
C GLY A 38 8.61 -10.51 -4.80
N SER A 39 9.11 -9.83 -3.77
CA SER A 39 8.73 -8.45 -3.36
C SER A 39 7.28 -8.24 -2.89
N ALA A 40 6.49 -9.29 -2.65
CA ALA A 40 5.08 -9.21 -2.26
C ALA A 40 4.83 -8.35 -1.01
N GLY A 41 5.73 -8.40 -0.01
CA GLY A 41 5.63 -7.55 1.19
C GLY A 41 5.78 -6.06 0.87
N PHE A 42 6.73 -5.70 0.01
CA PHE A 42 6.89 -4.31 -0.45
C PHE A 42 5.66 -3.86 -1.24
N ASN A 43 5.19 -4.67 -2.20
CA ASN A 43 4.00 -4.36 -2.99
C ASN A 43 2.74 -4.24 -2.12
N GLY A 44 2.63 -5.02 -1.05
CA GLY A 44 1.57 -4.93 -0.06
C GLY A 44 1.55 -3.59 0.71
N ILE A 45 2.73 -3.07 1.08
CA ILE A 45 2.84 -1.74 1.69
C ILE A 45 2.35 -0.66 0.72
N VAL A 46 2.73 -0.77 -0.55
CA VAL A 46 2.32 0.18 -1.60
C VAL A 46 0.81 0.15 -1.81
N ALA A 47 0.20 -1.04 -1.84
CA ALA A 47 -1.26 -1.19 -1.94
C ALA A 47 -1.98 -0.57 -0.73
N ALA A 48 -1.47 -0.78 0.48
CA ALA A 48 -2.06 -0.21 1.71
C ALA A 48 -1.97 1.33 1.74
N LEU A 49 -0.86 1.89 1.24
CA LEU A 49 -0.70 3.33 1.08
C LEU A 49 -1.64 3.89 0.02
N PHE A 50 -1.84 3.18 -1.10
CA PHE A 50 -2.80 3.57 -2.14
C PHE A 50 -4.24 3.57 -1.61
N GLY A 51 -4.57 2.62 -0.72
CA GLY A 51 -5.85 2.52 0.00
C GLY A 51 -6.02 3.48 1.18
N GLN A 52 -5.10 4.44 1.40
CA GLN A 52 -5.14 5.43 2.49
C GLN A 52 -5.16 4.82 3.90
N LEU A 53 -4.57 3.64 4.09
CA LEU A 53 -4.66 2.89 5.36
C LEU A 53 -6.10 2.59 5.82
N HIS A 54 -7.10 2.81 4.96
CA HIS A 54 -8.48 2.47 5.23
C HIS A 54 -8.72 1.03 4.76
N PRO A 55 -9.31 0.15 5.61
CA PRO A 55 -9.50 -1.25 5.27
C PRO A 55 -10.38 -1.42 4.02
N ILE A 56 -11.39 -0.56 3.84
CA ILE A 56 -12.28 -0.58 2.67
C ILE A 56 -11.57 -0.06 1.40
N GLY A 57 -10.72 0.95 1.51
CA GLY A 57 -9.98 1.51 0.36
C GLY A 57 -8.86 0.61 -0.12
N THR A 58 -8.29 -0.19 0.78
CA THR A 58 -7.16 -1.10 0.48
C THR A 58 -7.58 -2.31 -0.36
N ILE A 59 -8.83 -2.77 -0.26
CA ILE A 59 -9.34 -3.94 -1.01
C ILE A 59 -9.32 -3.73 -2.54
N PRO A 60 -9.94 -2.67 -3.11
CA PRO A 60 -9.87 -2.44 -4.55
C PRO A 60 -8.47 -2.01 -5.00
N ALA A 61 -7.72 -1.32 -4.13
CA ALA A 61 -6.35 -0.90 -4.38
C ALA A 61 -5.39 -2.08 -4.58
N SER A 62 -5.44 -3.08 -3.69
CA SER A 62 -4.57 -4.26 -3.77
C SER A 62 -4.93 -5.16 -4.96
N LEU A 63 -6.20 -5.26 -5.33
CA LEU A 63 -6.64 -5.98 -6.53
C LEU A 63 -6.10 -5.35 -7.81
N LEU A 64 -6.22 -4.03 -7.97
CA LEU A 64 -5.70 -3.32 -9.14
C LEU A 64 -4.18 -3.41 -9.21
N LEU A 65 -3.48 -3.21 -8.09
CA LEU A 65 -2.03 -3.30 -8.04
C LEU A 65 -1.55 -4.72 -8.33
N GLY A 66 -2.23 -5.74 -7.78
CA GLY A 66 -1.95 -7.15 -8.06
C GLY A 66 -2.12 -7.49 -9.54
N ALA A 67 -3.22 -7.06 -10.17
CA ALA A 67 -3.47 -7.28 -11.58
C ALA A 67 -2.40 -6.61 -12.47
N LEU A 68 -2.01 -5.38 -12.16
CA LEU A 68 -0.95 -4.67 -12.87
C LEU A 68 0.40 -5.39 -12.72
N LEU A 69 0.73 -5.84 -11.52
CA LEU A 69 1.99 -6.51 -11.24
C LEU A 69 2.07 -7.87 -11.94
N THR A 70 1.01 -8.68 -11.88
CA THR A 70 0.94 -9.96 -12.62
C THR A 70 0.97 -9.73 -14.13
N GLY A 71 0.32 -8.67 -14.63
CA GLY A 71 0.40 -8.25 -16.03
C GLY A 71 1.82 -7.89 -16.47
N ALA A 72 2.52 -7.08 -15.68
CA ALA A 72 3.92 -6.73 -15.92
C ALA A 72 4.85 -7.95 -15.93
N ASN A 73 4.68 -8.87 -14.96
CA ASN A 73 5.42 -10.14 -14.92
C ASN A 73 5.13 -11.03 -16.14
N LYS A 74 3.88 -11.06 -16.62
CA LYS A 74 3.52 -11.79 -17.85
C LYS A 74 4.19 -11.18 -19.08
N MET A 75 4.23 -9.85 -19.19
CA MET A 75 4.92 -9.15 -20.29
C MET A 75 6.43 -9.41 -20.24
N GLN A 76 7.02 -9.46 -19.05
CA GLN A 76 8.44 -9.81 -18.88
C GLN A 76 8.76 -11.20 -19.44
N ARG A 77 7.91 -12.19 -19.16
CA ARG A 77 8.11 -13.56 -19.64
C ARG A 77 7.88 -13.73 -21.14
N VAL A 78 6.94 -12.97 -21.72
CA VAL A 78 6.56 -13.09 -23.14
C VAL A 78 7.47 -12.26 -24.06
N VAL A 79 7.92 -11.09 -23.59
CA VAL A 79 8.67 -10.10 -24.40
C VAL A 79 10.17 -10.05 -23.99
N GLN A 80 10.61 -10.92 -23.08
CA GLN A 80 11.99 -10.95 -22.53
C GLN A 80 12.50 -9.60 -22.00
N VAL A 81 11.60 -8.82 -21.40
CA VAL A 81 11.98 -7.53 -20.82
C VAL A 81 12.85 -7.78 -19.57
N PRO A 82 13.96 -7.05 -19.36
CA PRO A 82 14.77 -7.18 -18.15
C PRO A 82 13.96 -6.88 -16.87
N SER A 83 14.18 -7.66 -15.81
CA SER A 83 13.53 -7.50 -14.49
C SER A 83 13.72 -6.11 -13.88
N ALA A 84 14.79 -5.42 -14.27
CA ALA A 84 15.06 -4.04 -13.91
C ALA A 84 13.89 -3.08 -14.27
N LEU A 85 13.16 -3.35 -15.37
CA LEU A 85 12.03 -2.50 -15.77
C LEU A 85 10.84 -2.63 -14.80
N ILE A 86 10.60 -3.82 -14.26
CA ILE A 86 9.56 -4.04 -13.25
C ILE A 86 9.91 -3.28 -11.97
N GLY A 87 11.18 -3.36 -11.52
CA GLY A 87 11.66 -2.61 -10.38
C GLY A 87 11.51 -1.10 -10.56
N ALA A 88 11.86 -0.57 -11.74
CA ALA A 88 11.70 0.84 -12.07
C ALA A 88 10.23 1.28 -12.10
N LEU A 89 9.34 0.48 -12.71
CA LEU A 89 7.90 0.75 -12.74
C LEU A 89 7.30 0.73 -11.33
N ASN A 90 7.70 -0.23 -10.50
CA ASN A 90 7.23 -0.31 -9.12
C ASN A 90 7.67 0.94 -8.34
N GLY A 91 8.95 1.34 -8.45
CA GLY A 91 9.45 2.58 -7.85
C GLY A 91 8.70 3.82 -8.34
N LEU A 92 8.36 3.87 -9.63
CA LEU A 92 7.59 4.97 -10.21
C LEU A 92 6.15 4.99 -9.67
N ILE A 93 5.49 3.83 -9.58
CA ILE A 93 4.16 3.70 -8.97
C ILE A 93 4.20 4.19 -7.53
N VAL A 94 5.18 3.76 -6.74
CA VAL A 94 5.35 4.22 -5.35
C VAL A 94 5.53 5.73 -5.29
N LEU A 95 6.37 6.30 -6.16
CA LEU A 95 6.59 7.75 -6.20
C LEU A 95 5.30 8.52 -6.52
N PHE A 96 4.50 8.06 -7.48
CA PHE A 96 3.19 8.64 -7.80
C PHE A 96 2.18 8.49 -6.66
N VAL A 97 2.11 7.31 -6.02
CA VAL A 97 1.19 7.04 -4.91
C VAL A 97 1.53 7.90 -3.69
N VAL A 98 2.80 7.89 -3.26
CA VAL A 98 3.28 8.69 -2.12
C VAL A 98 3.16 10.18 -2.42
N GLY A 99 3.47 10.60 -3.65
CA GLY A 99 3.30 11.99 -4.10
C GLY A 99 1.84 12.45 -4.06
N SER A 100 0.91 11.61 -4.52
CA SER A 100 -0.54 11.90 -4.47
C SER A 100 -1.06 11.98 -3.03
N GLU A 101 -0.65 11.04 -2.16
CA GLU A 101 -1.01 11.06 -0.74
C GLU A 101 -0.46 12.31 -0.03
N TYR A 102 0.77 12.72 -0.36
CA TYR A 102 1.37 13.95 0.16
C TYR A 102 0.60 15.20 -0.27
N LEU A 103 0.24 15.30 -1.55
CA LEU A 103 -0.51 16.42 -2.10
C LEU A 103 -1.92 16.52 -1.50
N ARG A 104 -2.57 15.37 -1.25
CA ARG A 104 -3.93 15.31 -0.71
C ARG A 104 -3.95 15.58 0.80
N ARG A 105 -2.97 15.09 1.57
CA ARG A 105 -2.77 15.48 2.99
C ARG A 105 -2.53 16.98 3.16
N SER A 106 -1.88 17.63 2.19
CA SER A 106 -1.73 19.10 2.16
C SER A 106 -3.09 19.81 2.02
N GLN A 107 -4.03 19.23 1.25
CA GLN A 107 -5.37 19.77 1.03
C GLN A 107 -6.28 19.59 2.26
N THR A 108 -6.26 18.44 2.94
CA THR A 108 -7.08 18.21 4.15
C THR A 108 -6.67 19.11 5.31
N ARG A 109 -5.37 19.37 5.49
CA ARG A 109 -4.86 20.30 6.51
C ARG A 109 -5.31 21.75 6.27
N ARG A 110 -5.56 22.13 5.01
CA ARG A 110 -6.09 23.47 4.68
C ARG A 110 -7.53 23.62 5.16
N MET A 111 -8.37 22.61 4.96
CA MET A 111 -9.78 22.63 5.36
C MET A 111 -9.95 22.62 6.89
N GLU A 112 -9.12 21.88 7.62
CA GLU A 112 -9.13 21.88 9.10
C GLU A 112 -8.71 23.22 9.69
N ARG A 113 -7.76 23.93 9.07
CA ARG A 113 -7.37 25.29 9.49
C ARG A 113 -8.50 26.29 9.27
N THR A 114 -9.24 26.19 8.17
CA THR A 114 -10.39 27.08 7.92
C THR A 114 -11.55 26.81 8.89
N ALA A 115 -11.81 25.54 9.22
CA ALA A 115 -12.83 25.17 10.21
C ALA A 115 -12.45 25.60 11.64
N LYS A 116 -11.17 25.50 12.02
CA LYS A 116 -10.68 25.92 13.34
C LYS A 116 -10.72 27.44 13.51
N VAL A 117 -10.33 28.21 12.49
CA VAL A 117 -10.39 29.68 12.51
C VAL A 117 -11.83 30.20 12.60
N LYS A 118 -12.77 29.57 11.89
CA LYS A 118 -14.20 29.94 11.95
C LYS A 118 -14.82 29.70 13.34
N ASN A 119 -14.44 28.62 14.03
CA ASN A 119 -14.94 28.35 15.39
C ASN A 119 -14.36 29.29 16.45
N ILE A 120 -13.11 29.74 16.32
CA ILE A 120 -12.49 30.69 17.24
C ILE A 120 -13.15 32.07 17.13
N SER A 121 -13.41 32.54 15.90
CA SER A 121 -14.11 33.81 15.67
C SER A 121 -15.55 33.78 16.20
N LYS A 122 -16.26 32.66 16.05
CA LYS A 122 -17.62 32.49 16.60
C LYS A 122 -17.67 32.50 18.12
N ASN A 123 -16.65 31.95 18.80
CA ASN A 123 -16.60 31.96 20.27
C ASN A 123 -16.23 33.34 20.83
N LYS A 124 -15.39 34.11 20.12
CA LYS A 124 -15.00 35.46 20.51
C LYS A 124 -16.19 36.43 20.52
N ASN A 125 -17.02 36.41 19.47
CA ASN A 125 -18.24 37.23 19.40
C ASN A 125 -19.30 36.87 20.47
N LYS A 126 -19.28 35.64 21.01
CA LYS A 126 -20.21 35.22 22.06
C LYS A 126 -19.80 35.73 23.46
N MET A 127 -18.54 36.11 23.65
CA MET A 127 -18.02 36.67 24.90
C MET A 127 -18.19 38.19 24.99
N GLU A 128 -18.21 38.92 23.88
CA GLU A 128 -18.42 40.39 23.87
C GLU A 128 -19.91 40.80 23.95
N SER A 129 -20.83 39.84 23.87
CA SER A 129 -22.28 40.06 23.93
C SER A 129 -22.90 39.78 25.31
N LYS A 130 -22.08 39.55 26.35
CA LYS A 130 -22.49 39.39 27.74
C LYS A 130 -21.87 40.49 28.59
#